data_AF-A0A3M1M624-F1
#
_entry.id   AF-A0A3M1M624-F1
#
_cell.length_a   1.000
_cell.length_b   1.000
_cell.length_c   1.000
_cell.angle_alpha   90.00
_cell.angle_beta   90.00
_cell.angle_gamma   90.00
#
_symmetry.space_group_name_H-M   'P 1'
#
loop_
_entity.id
_entity.type
_entity.pdbx_description
1 polymer ?
#
loop_
_entity_poly.entity_id
_entity_poly.type
_entity_poly.pdbx_seq_one_letter_code
_entity_poly.pdbx_strand_id
1 'polypeptide(L)'
;MMNHAATLAVLGRMPDAAAENRAMSEIAVELYGLDQTFRHATRALRVLLHIDDGRWPGVLARALIDCSTDPRRVDAAAKSALHEAALSHAKIVRLARFGPDHVASARSLAEEVAAAHAQPVGILAAFSRVLDHFTHLIMIDDRMSDRLVRRDAQRSLGTWLMLDAGLVTHFATRSRSQPSEPRLTGSD
;
A
#
# COMPACT_ATOMS: atom_id res chain seq x y z
N MET A 1 27.56 -4.68 1.66
CA MET A 1 26.31 -4.46 2.42
C MET A 1 25.92 -3.01 2.26
N MET A 2 24.79 -2.73 1.62
CA MET A 2 24.25 -1.38 1.52
C MET A 2 23.74 -0.97 2.91
N ASN A 3 24.03 0.24 3.38
CA ASN A 3 23.46 0.72 4.64
C ASN A 3 22.05 1.26 4.34
N HIS A 4 21.01 0.43 4.54
CA HIS A 4 19.63 0.83 4.27
C HIS A 4 19.21 2.08 5.02
N ALA A 5 19.69 2.30 6.25
CA ALA A 5 19.38 3.51 7.00
C ALA A 5 19.97 4.76 6.33
N ALA A 6 21.18 4.68 5.77
CA ALA A 6 21.79 5.77 5.02
C ALA A 6 21.06 6.00 3.68
N THR A 7 20.69 4.95 2.97
CA THR A 7 19.92 5.07 1.71
C THR A 7 18.54 5.68 1.98
N LEU A 8 17.82 5.20 3.01
CA LEU A 8 16.53 5.75 3.44
C LEU A 8 16.65 7.22 3.89
N ALA A 9 17.78 7.65 4.45
CA ALA A 9 18.01 9.04 4.85
C ALA A 9 18.22 10.00 3.66
N VAL A 10 18.65 9.46 2.51
CA VAL A 10 18.79 10.19 1.25
C VAL A 10 17.49 10.16 0.44
N LEU A 11 16.70 9.09 0.57
CA LEU A 11 15.36 9.04 0.01
C LEU A 11 14.55 10.21 0.56
N GLY A 12 14.03 10.98 -0.40
CA GLY A 12 13.27 12.17 -0.11
C GLY A 12 14.04 13.50 -0.11
N ARG A 13 15.35 13.45 -0.31
CA ARG A 13 16.15 14.60 -0.76
C ARG A 13 16.41 14.56 -2.27
N MET A 14 15.88 13.53 -2.94
CA MET A 14 15.98 13.36 -4.38
C MET A 14 15.04 14.33 -5.09
N PRO A 15 15.52 15.05 -6.13
CA PRO A 15 14.70 16.00 -6.87
C PRO A 15 13.71 15.31 -7.83
N ASP A 16 13.98 14.05 -8.21
CA ASP A 16 13.14 13.27 -9.12
C ASP A 16 12.37 12.17 -8.37
N ALA A 17 11.04 12.30 -8.41
CA ALA A 17 10.10 11.34 -7.85
C ALA A 17 10.26 9.92 -8.45
N ALA A 18 10.59 9.81 -9.74
CA ALA A 18 10.77 8.52 -10.41
C ALA A 18 12.05 7.82 -9.96
N ALA A 19 13.16 8.56 -9.85
CA ALA A 19 14.41 8.04 -9.30
C ALA A 19 14.25 7.56 -7.84
N GLU A 20 13.49 8.30 -7.02
CA GLU A 20 13.20 7.91 -5.65
C GLU A 20 12.34 6.63 -5.59
N ASN A 21 11.30 6.53 -6.42
CA ASN A 21 10.47 5.32 -6.51
C ASN A 21 11.29 4.09 -6.92
N ARG A 22 12.25 4.25 -7.83
CA ARG A 22 13.18 3.19 -8.22
C ARG A 22 14.06 2.76 -7.05
N ALA A 23 14.74 3.69 -6.40
CA ALA A 23 15.61 3.39 -5.28
C ALA A 23 14.85 2.75 -4.11
N MET A 24 13.64 3.22 -3.82
CA MET A 24 12.77 2.60 -2.81
C MET A 24 12.35 1.18 -3.20
N SER A 25 12.05 0.92 -4.48
CA SER A 25 11.73 -0.44 -4.94
C SER A 25 12.91 -1.40 -4.77
N GLU A 26 14.13 -0.95 -5.02
CA GLU A 26 15.34 -1.77 -4.82
C GLU A 26 15.55 -2.11 -3.34
N ILE A 27 15.40 -1.12 -2.45
CA ILE A 27 15.47 -1.32 -0.99
C ILE A 27 14.39 -2.29 -0.51
N ALA A 28 13.16 -2.12 -0.96
CA ALA A 28 12.04 -2.95 -0.56
C ALA A 28 12.20 -4.41 -0.99
N VAL A 29 12.76 -4.67 -2.18
CA VAL A 29 13.09 -6.04 -2.63
C VAL A 29 14.00 -6.75 -1.64
N GLU A 30 15.03 -6.05 -1.15
CA GLU A 30 16.00 -6.60 -0.19
C GLU A 30 15.38 -6.77 1.20
N LEU A 31 14.71 -5.74 1.73
CA LEU A 31 14.15 -5.76 3.09
C LEU A 31 13.04 -6.80 3.29
N TYR A 32 12.18 -6.98 2.28
CA TYR A 32 11.05 -7.91 2.37
C TYR A 32 11.36 -9.28 1.79
N GLY A 33 12.59 -9.51 1.32
CA GLY A 33 13.01 -10.79 0.75
C GLY A 33 12.12 -11.21 -0.42
N LEU A 34 11.91 -10.31 -1.39
CA LEU A 34 11.06 -10.54 -2.56
C LEU A 34 11.74 -11.47 -3.59
N ASP A 35 12.16 -12.63 -3.12
CA ASP A 35 12.97 -13.62 -3.80
C ASP A 35 12.16 -14.54 -4.75
N GLN A 36 12.80 -15.58 -5.27
CA GLN A 36 12.16 -16.58 -6.12
C GLN A 36 10.96 -17.27 -5.44
N THR A 37 11.03 -17.51 -4.13
CA THR A 37 9.96 -18.14 -3.35
C THR A 37 8.74 -17.23 -3.28
N PHE A 38 8.95 -15.93 -3.06
CA PHE A 38 7.88 -14.93 -3.11
C PHE A 38 7.26 -14.83 -4.51
N ARG A 39 8.08 -14.90 -5.57
CA ARG A 39 7.61 -14.93 -6.96
C ARG A 39 6.75 -16.16 -7.29
N HIS A 40 6.99 -17.28 -6.61
CA HIS A 40 6.15 -18.47 -6.76
C HIS A 40 4.84 -18.30 -5.98
N ALA A 41 4.91 -17.79 -4.74
CA ALA A 41 3.75 -17.56 -3.89
C ALA A 41 2.80 -16.46 -4.43
N THR A 42 3.30 -15.50 -5.22
CA THR A 42 2.48 -14.45 -5.86
C THR A 42 1.45 -14.99 -6.84
N ARG A 43 1.59 -16.23 -7.34
CA ARG A 43 0.52 -16.90 -8.11
C ARG A 43 -0.72 -17.13 -7.24
N ALA A 44 -0.54 -17.60 -6.02
CA ALA A 44 -1.63 -17.80 -5.07
C ALA A 44 -2.26 -16.47 -4.65
N LEU A 45 -1.46 -15.40 -4.50
CA LEU A 45 -1.97 -14.05 -4.29
C LEU A 45 -2.87 -13.58 -5.45
N ARG A 46 -2.48 -13.81 -6.72
CA ARG A 46 -3.32 -13.45 -7.88
C ARG A 46 -4.67 -14.17 -7.86
N VAL A 47 -4.68 -15.45 -7.49
CA VAL A 47 -5.94 -16.21 -7.33
C VAL A 47 -6.80 -15.55 -6.25
N LEU A 48 -6.22 -15.23 -5.10
CA LEU A 48 -6.93 -14.59 -4.01
C LEU A 48 -7.49 -13.20 -4.39
N LEU A 49 -6.70 -12.36 -5.08
CA LEU A 49 -7.14 -11.06 -5.59
C LEU A 49 -8.25 -11.21 -6.65
N HIS A 50 -8.25 -12.30 -7.41
CA HIS A 50 -9.32 -12.62 -8.35
C HIS A 50 -10.59 -13.11 -7.65
N ILE A 51 -10.44 -13.93 -6.61
CA ILE A 51 -11.54 -14.42 -5.76
C ILE A 51 -12.29 -13.25 -5.10
N ASP A 52 -11.54 -12.27 -4.59
CA ASP A 52 -12.08 -11.08 -3.95
C ASP A 52 -12.92 -10.19 -4.87
N ASP A 53 -12.64 -10.25 -6.18
CA ASP A 53 -13.33 -9.46 -7.22
C ASP A 53 -13.27 -7.94 -6.97
N GLY A 54 -12.17 -7.45 -6.41
CA GLY A 54 -11.91 -6.02 -6.25
C GLY A 54 -12.72 -5.35 -5.14
N ARG A 55 -13.15 -6.08 -4.12
CA ARG A 55 -13.83 -5.55 -2.93
C ARG A 55 -12.86 -4.99 -1.89
N TRP A 56 -11.66 -5.57 -1.79
CA TRP A 56 -10.64 -5.17 -0.82
C TRP A 56 -10.23 -3.68 -0.85
N PRO A 57 -10.23 -2.94 -1.99
CA PRO A 57 -9.89 -1.51 -1.98
C PRO A 57 -10.94 -0.69 -1.24
N GLY A 58 -12.21 -1.09 -1.29
CA GLY A 58 -13.27 -0.50 -0.49
C GLY A 58 -13.08 -0.76 1.01
N VAL A 59 -12.65 -1.97 1.38
CA VAL A 59 -12.27 -2.32 2.76
C VAL A 59 -11.13 -1.43 3.25
N LEU A 60 -10.08 -1.27 2.43
CA LEU A 60 -8.93 -0.43 2.75
C LEU A 60 -9.33 1.04 2.92
N ALA A 61 -10.02 1.62 1.94
CA ALA A 61 -10.43 3.02 1.98
C ALA A 61 -11.30 3.31 3.22
N ARG A 62 -12.26 2.43 3.51
CA ARG A 62 -13.10 2.55 4.70
C ARG A 62 -12.28 2.47 5.98
N ALA A 63 -11.36 1.51 6.05
CA ALA A 63 -10.52 1.32 7.22
C ALA A 63 -9.57 2.50 7.46
N LEU A 64 -9.02 3.10 6.41
CA LEU A 64 -8.18 4.31 6.49
C LEU A 64 -8.97 5.51 7.03
N ILE A 65 -10.24 5.66 6.62
CA ILE A 65 -11.14 6.69 7.16
C ILE A 65 -11.43 6.43 8.64
N ASP A 66 -11.80 5.21 9.00
CA ASP A 66 -12.15 4.86 10.39
C ASP A 66 -10.95 4.97 11.34
N CYS A 67 -9.72 4.79 10.82
CA CYS A 67 -8.48 4.89 11.58
C CYS A 67 -7.83 6.29 11.48
N SER A 68 -8.52 7.28 10.91
CA SER A 68 -8.05 8.65 10.93
C SER A 68 -8.12 9.26 12.33
N THR A 69 -7.40 10.36 12.54
CA THR A 69 -7.36 11.02 13.86
C THR A 69 -8.75 11.48 14.32
N ASP A 70 -9.58 11.95 13.37
CA ASP A 70 -10.99 12.26 13.60
C ASP A 70 -11.81 11.86 12.36
N PRO A 71 -12.37 10.63 12.34
CA PRO A 71 -13.12 10.12 11.19
C PRO A 71 -14.35 10.96 10.81
N ARG A 72 -14.88 11.75 11.77
CA ARG A 72 -16.03 12.62 11.54
C ARG A 72 -15.67 13.89 10.78
N ARG A 73 -14.40 14.29 10.82
CA ARG A 73 -13.87 15.47 10.12
C ARG A 73 -13.35 15.17 8.71
N VAL A 74 -13.25 13.89 8.33
CA VAL A 74 -12.96 13.54 6.93
C VAL A 74 -14.20 13.85 6.10
N ASP A 75 -14.13 14.92 5.31
CA ASP A 75 -15.23 15.36 4.47
C ASP A 75 -15.52 14.39 3.30
N ALA A 76 -16.60 14.64 2.57
CA ALA A 76 -17.02 13.78 1.47
C ALA A 76 -16.00 13.74 0.32
N ALA A 77 -15.31 14.85 0.05
CA ALA A 77 -14.32 14.95 -1.01
C ALA A 77 -13.08 14.11 -0.68
N ALA A 78 -12.55 14.23 0.54
CA ALA A 78 -11.43 13.43 1.04
C ALA A 78 -11.77 11.93 1.10
N LYS A 79 -13.00 11.58 1.51
CA LYS A 79 -13.47 10.18 1.46
C LYS A 79 -13.48 9.63 0.03
N SER A 80 -13.97 10.42 -0.93
CA SER A 80 -13.99 10.04 -2.35
C SER A 80 -12.57 9.89 -2.91
N ALA A 81 -11.69 10.84 -2.61
CA ALA A 81 -10.30 10.82 -3.08
C ALA A 81 -9.53 9.61 -2.54
N LEU A 82 -9.67 9.29 -1.25
CA LEU A 82 -9.12 8.07 -0.65
C LEU A 82 -9.64 6.80 -1.34
N HIS A 83 -10.93 6.75 -1.65
CA HIS A 83 -11.52 5.60 -2.32
C HIS A 83 -10.95 5.41 -3.73
N GLU A 84 -10.88 6.49 -4.52
CA GLU A 84 -10.29 6.47 -5.86
C GLU A 84 -8.81 6.11 -5.84
N ALA A 85 -8.05 6.65 -4.87
CA ALA A 85 -6.64 6.30 -4.71
C ALA A 85 -6.44 4.83 -4.34
N ALA A 86 -7.28 4.28 -3.46
CA ALA A 86 -7.25 2.85 -3.12
C ALA A 86 -7.58 1.98 -4.35
N LEU A 87 -8.59 2.36 -5.14
CA LEU A 87 -8.94 1.67 -6.39
C LEU A 87 -7.81 1.74 -7.42
N SER A 88 -7.17 2.89 -7.58
CA SER A 88 -6.04 3.08 -8.49
C SER A 88 -4.85 2.22 -8.09
N HIS A 89 -4.48 2.25 -6.81
CA HIS A 89 -3.42 1.40 -6.27
C HIS A 89 -3.75 -0.10 -6.46
N ALA A 90 -5.00 -0.50 -6.24
CA ALA A 90 -5.43 -1.87 -6.41
C ALA A 90 -5.30 -2.40 -7.84
N LYS A 91 -5.45 -1.53 -8.86
CA LYS A 91 -5.19 -1.92 -10.27
C LYS A 91 -3.74 -2.32 -10.48
N ILE A 92 -2.80 -1.62 -9.84
CA ILE A 92 -1.37 -1.95 -9.90
C ILE A 92 -1.09 -3.24 -9.10
N VAL A 93 -1.62 -3.36 -7.88
CA VAL A 93 -1.47 -4.55 -7.04
C VAL A 93 -2.01 -5.81 -7.73
N ARG A 94 -3.11 -5.71 -8.49
CA ARG A 94 -3.70 -6.83 -9.25
C ARG A 94 -2.76 -7.44 -10.28
N LEU A 95 -1.74 -6.71 -10.74
CA LEU A 95 -0.69 -7.26 -11.60
C LEU A 95 0.21 -8.26 -10.84
N ALA A 96 0.24 -8.19 -9.51
CA ALA A 96 1.13 -8.91 -8.61
C ALA A 96 2.56 -8.91 -9.14
N ARG A 97 3.06 -7.70 -9.43
CA ARG A 97 4.43 -7.40 -9.84
C ARG A 97 4.89 -6.24 -8.99
N PHE A 98 5.98 -6.42 -8.27
CA PHE A 98 6.57 -5.36 -7.48
C PHE A 98 7.63 -4.62 -8.31
N GLY A 99 7.69 -3.29 -8.18
CA GLY A 99 8.62 -2.44 -8.91
C GLY A 99 8.32 -0.94 -8.71
N PRO A 100 8.97 -0.05 -9.48
CA PRO A 100 8.81 1.40 -9.33
C PRO A 100 7.36 1.89 -9.46
N ASP A 101 6.57 1.32 -10.37
CA ASP A 101 5.15 1.69 -10.56
C ASP A 101 4.29 1.33 -9.34
N HIS A 102 4.61 0.21 -8.68
CA HIS A 102 3.98 -0.16 -7.42
C HIS A 102 4.27 0.90 -6.36
N VAL A 103 5.53 1.26 -6.18
CA VAL A 103 5.95 2.30 -5.22
C VAL A 103 5.28 3.64 -5.53
N ALA A 104 5.22 4.03 -6.81
CA ALA A 104 4.55 5.24 -7.25
C ALA A 104 3.05 5.23 -6.86
N SER A 105 2.36 4.12 -7.09
CA SER A 105 0.94 4.00 -6.71
C SER A 105 0.72 4.03 -5.19
N ALA A 106 1.63 3.45 -4.41
CA ALA A 106 1.60 3.53 -2.95
C ALA A 106 1.85 4.97 -2.46
N ARG A 107 2.73 5.72 -3.12
CA ARG A 107 2.95 7.15 -2.85
C ARG A 107 1.69 7.98 -3.10
N SER A 108 1.02 7.81 -4.23
CA SER A 108 -0.24 8.52 -4.52
C SER A 108 -1.33 8.20 -3.49
N LEU A 109 -1.46 6.93 -3.07
CA LEU A 109 -2.35 6.57 -1.97
C LEU A 109 -1.96 7.27 -0.67
N ALA A 110 -0.66 7.34 -0.37
CA ALA A 110 -0.16 7.96 0.85
C ALA A 110 -0.42 9.47 0.93
N GLU A 111 -0.49 10.17 -0.20
CA GLU A 111 -0.85 11.60 -0.27
C GLU A 111 -2.29 11.81 0.23
N GLU A 112 -3.23 11.00 -0.23
CA GLU A 112 -4.62 11.05 0.22
C GLU A 112 -4.78 10.61 1.69
N VAL A 113 -4.00 9.62 2.11
CA VAL A 113 -3.93 9.18 3.52
C VAL A 113 -3.37 10.28 4.43
N ALA A 114 -2.40 11.05 3.94
CA ALA A 114 -1.86 12.19 4.65
C ALA A 114 -2.91 13.31 4.78
N ALA A 115 -3.63 13.62 3.69
CA ALA A 115 -4.71 14.60 3.66
C ALA A 115 -5.89 14.21 4.58
N ALA A 116 -6.18 12.91 4.70
CA ALA A 116 -7.18 12.40 5.63
C ALA A 116 -6.68 12.29 7.09
N HIS A 117 -5.45 12.73 7.38
CA HIS A 117 -4.86 12.73 8.73
C HIS A 117 -4.84 11.35 9.44
N ALA A 118 -4.63 10.26 8.70
CA ALA A 118 -4.48 8.92 9.29
C ALA A 118 -3.07 8.70 9.89
N GLN A 119 -2.99 8.45 11.20
CA GLN A 119 -1.70 8.26 11.87
C GLN A 119 -1.02 6.96 11.42
N PRO A 120 0.33 6.83 11.54
CA PRO A 120 1.05 5.59 11.17
C PRO A 120 0.41 4.32 11.73
N VAL A 121 0.04 4.33 13.02
CA VAL A 121 -0.65 3.20 13.66
C VAL A 121 -2.02 2.91 13.04
N GLY A 122 -2.73 3.95 12.59
CA GLY A 122 -4.01 3.82 11.90
C GLY A 122 -3.87 3.25 10.49
N ILE A 123 -2.79 3.57 9.78
CA ILE A 123 -2.46 2.96 8.48
C ILE A 123 -2.21 1.46 8.66
N LEU A 124 -1.38 1.08 9.64
CA LEU A 124 -1.14 -0.34 9.95
C LEU A 124 -2.43 -1.07 10.33
N ALA A 125 -3.28 -0.47 11.16
CA ALA A 125 -4.58 -1.02 11.53
C ALA A 125 -5.50 -1.20 10.31
N ALA A 126 -5.48 -0.27 9.35
CA ALA A 126 -6.27 -0.37 8.13
C ALA A 126 -5.83 -1.56 7.25
N PHE A 127 -4.52 -1.77 7.08
CA PHE A 127 -3.99 -2.94 6.38
C PHE A 127 -4.25 -4.25 7.13
N SER A 128 -4.31 -4.23 8.46
CA SER A 128 -4.74 -5.40 9.24
C SER A 128 -6.20 -5.79 8.93
N ARG A 129 -7.10 -4.83 8.72
CA ARG A 129 -8.48 -5.14 8.32
C ARG A 129 -8.57 -5.77 6.93
N VAL A 130 -7.68 -5.36 6.02
CA VAL A 130 -7.56 -6.00 4.70
C VAL A 130 -7.04 -7.43 4.84
N LEU A 131 -6.05 -7.66 5.71
CA LEU A 131 -5.55 -9.00 6.02
C LEU A 131 -6.66 -9.90 6.59
N ASP A 132 -7.46 -9.40 7.52
CA ASP A 132 -8.58 -10.14 8.11
C ASP A 132 -9.63 -10.51 7.05
N HIS A 133 -9.99 -9.54 6.19
CA HIS A 133 -10.90 -9.74 5.07
C HIS A 133 -10.45 -10.88 4.15
N PHE A 134 -9.18 -10.84 3.73
CA PHE A 134 -8.64 -11.91 2.90
C PHE A 134 -8.46 -13.23 3.63
N THR A 135 -8.12 -13.20 4.92
CA THR A 135 -8.02 -14.41 5.74
C THR A 135 -9.37 -15.11 5.83
N HIS A 136 -10.46 -14.36 5.95
CA HIS A 136 -11.81 -14.90 5.87
C HIS A 136 -12.05 -15.58 4.52
N LEU A 137 -11.77 -14.90 3.40
CA LEU A 137 -11.91 -15.47 2.05
C LEU A 137 -11.12 -16.78 1.88
N ILE A 138 -9.88 -16.84 2.38
CA ILE A 138 -9.05 -18.06 2.33
C ILE A 138 -9.68 -19.23 3.09
N MET A 139 -10.41 -18.95 4.18
CA MET A 139 -11.04 -19.98 4.99
C MET A 139 -12.35 -20.49 4.38
N ILE A 140 -13.13 -19.63 3.75
CA ILE A 140 -14.51 -19.94 3.35
C ILE A 140 -14.70 -20.24 1.86
N ASP A 141 -13.77 -19.84 0.98
CA ASP A 141 -13.94 -20.00 -0.46
C ASP A 141 -13.45 -21.37 -0.93
N ASP A 142 -14.33 -22.15 -1.56
CA ASP A 142 -14.04 -23.51 -2.04
C ASP A 142 -12.91 -23.56 -3.09
N ARG A 143 -12.68 -22.44 -3.81
CA ARG A 143 -11.57 -22.32 -4.77
C ARG A 143 -10.21 -22.33 -4.07
N MET A 144 -10.19 -22.13 -2.75
CA MET A 144 -9.01 -22.24 -1.89
C MET A 144 -8.95 -23.60 -1.16
N SER A 145 -9.64 -24.65 -1.63
CA SER A 145 -9.68 -25.95 -0.95
C SER A 145 -8.31 -26.60 -0.74
N ASP A 146 -7.34 -26.40 -1.64
CA ASP A 146 -5.97 -26.94 -1.56
C ASP A 146 -5.14 -26.29 -0.42
N ARG A 147 -4.59 -27.13 0.47
CA ARG A 147 -3.81 -26.69 1.64
C ARG A 147 -2.53 -25.92 1.26
N LEU A 148 -1.82 -26.33 0.21
CA LEU A 148 -0.62 -25.64 -0.25
C LEU A 148 -0.97 -24.28 -0.83
N VAL A 149 -2.05 -24.19 -1.60
CA VAL A 149 -2.55 -22.92 -2.15
C VAL A 149 -2.93 -21.95 -1.04
N ARG A 150 -3.64 -22.40 0.02
CA ARG A 150 -3.95 -21.54 1.19
C ARG A 150 -2.69 -21.02 1.87
N ARG A 151 -1.73 -21.91 2.15
CA ARG A 151 -0.48 -21.55 2.82
C ARG A 151 0.28 -20.51 2.01
N ASP A 152 0.41 -20.73 0.71
CA ASP A 152 1.16 -19.84 -0.17
C ASP A 152 0.43 -18.50 -0.38
N ALA A 153 -0.90 -18.50 -0.42
CA ALA A 153 -1.71 -17.29 -0.43
C ALA A 153 -1.56 -16.49 0.87
N GLN A 154 -1.66 -17.11 2.05
CA GLN A 154 -1.47 -16.44 3.34
C GLN A 154 -0.07 -15.83 3.45
N ARG A 155 0.96 -16.59 3.08
CA ARG A 155 2.35 -16.12 3.13
C ARG A 155 2.59 -14.94 2.20
N SER A 156 2.17 -15.05 0.94
CA SER A 156 2.35 -13.96 -0.04
C SER A 156 1.53 -12.73 0.31
N LEU A 157 0.29 -12.90 0.76
CA LEU A 157 -0.58 -11.82 1.24
C LEU A 157 0.04 -11.07 2.41
N GLY A 158 0.51 -11.78 3.45
CA GLY A 158 1.09 -11.15 4.63
C GLY A 158 2.30 -10.29 4.27
N THR A 159 3.24 -10.83 3.47
CA THR A 159 4.39 -10.06 2.98
C THR A 159 3.95 -8.86 2.14
N TRP A 160 2.97 -9.04 1.25
CA TRP A 160 2.49 -7.98 0.37
C TRP A 160 1.84 -6.82 1.14
N LEU A 161 0.95 -7.13 2.09
CA LEU A 161 0.28 -6.11 2.91
C LEU A 161 1.24 -5.38 3.85
N MET A 162 2.25 -6.07 4.41
CA MET A 162 3.29 -5.40 5.20
C MET A 162 4.11 -4.43 4.35
N LEU A 163 4.46 -4.84 3.14
CA LEU A 163 5.17 -3.99 2.17
C LEU A 163 4.35 -2.74 1.83
N ASP A 164 3.07 -2.91 1.48
CA ASP A 164 2.17 -1.78 1.18
C ASP A 164 1.99 -0.86 2.38
N ALA A 165 1.73 -1.42 3.57
CA ALA A 165 1.58 -0.63 4.78
C ALA A 165 2.84 0.16 5.11
N GLY A 166 4.03 -0.43 4.92
CA GLY A 166 5.32 0.23 5.11
C GLY A 166 5.55 1.37 4.13
N LEU A 167 5.29 1.16 2.83
CA LEU A 167 5.42 2.19 1.80
C LEU A 167 4.46 3.36 2.03
N VAL A 168 3.17 3.07 2.27
CA VAL A 168 2.15 4.09 2.50
C VAL A 168 2.47 4.88 3.77
N THR A 169 2.90 4.21 4.85
CA THR A 169 3.30 4.90 6.09
C THR A 169 4.52 5.80 5.86
N HIS A 170 5.53 5.31 5.14
CA HIS A 170 6.74 6.09 4.84
C HIS A 170 6.39 7.38 4.07
N PHE A 171 5.62 7.27 2.99
CA PHE A 171 5.27 8.46 2.20
C PHE A 171 4.29 9.38 2.95
N ALA A 172 3.31 8.85 3.68
CA ALA A 172 2.34 9.69 4.40
C ALA A 172 3.00 10.50 5.54
N THR A 173 3.96 9.92 6.25
CA THR A 173 4.73 10.62 7.30
C THR A 173 5.65 11.69 6.72
N ARG A 174 6.23 11.42 5.55
CA ARG A 174 7.03 12.39 4.80
C ARG A 174 6.19 13.57 4.30
N SER A 175 5.03 13.32 3.70
CA SER A 175 4.16 14.38 3.17
C SER A 175 3.67 15.35 4.25
N ARG A 176 3.63 14.93 5.52
CA ARG A 176 3.34 15.81 6.67
C ARG A 176 4.52 16.65 7.13
N SER A 177 5.74 16.15 6.91
CA SER A 177 6.97 16.80 7.35
C SER A 177 7.50 17.82 6.34
N GLN A 178 7.04 17.77 5.09
CA GLN A 178 7.39 18.75 4.07
C GLN A 178 6.40 19.93 4.13
N PRO A 179 6.87 21.18 4.29
CA PRO A 179 6.01 22.34 4.16
C PRO A 179 5.42 22.35 2.75
N SER A 180 4.10 22.46 2.65
CA SER A 180 3.43 22.58 1.36
C SER A 180 3.99 23.79 0.62
N GLU A 181 4.67 23.59 -0.50
CA GLU A 181 4.92 24.70 -1.42
C GLU A 181 3.55 25.26 -1.82
N PRO A 182 3.35 26.59 -1.76
CA PRO A 182 2.10 27.18 -2.23
C PRO A 182 1.92 26.77 -3.69
N ARG A 183 0.82 26.08 -3.98
CA ARG A 183 0.39 25.86 -5.36
C ARG A 183 0.33 27.25 -5.98
N LEU A 184 1.23 27.54 -6.92
CA LEU A 184 1.17 28.75 -7.74
C LEU A 184 -0.17 28.68 -8.48
N THR A 185 -1.19 29.29 -7.90
CA THR A 185 -2.40 29.66 -8.62
C THR A 185 -1.94 30.63 -9.67
N GLY A 186 -1.99 30.20 -10.94
CA GLY A 186 -1.76 31.07 -12.08
C GLY A 186 -2.53 32.36 -11.87
N SER A 187 -1.77 33.45 -11.76
CA SER A 187 -2.32 34.79 -11.93
C SER A 187 -2.37 35.05 -13.43
N ASP A 188 -3.48 35.66 -13.83
CA ASP A 188 -3.95 35.97 -15.18
C ASP A 188 -2.88 36.52 -16.16
#